data_AF-A0A836SHA3-F1
#
_entry.id   AF-A0A836SHA3-F1
#
_cell.length_a   1.000
_cell.length_b   1.000
_cell.length_c   1.000
_cell.angle_alpha   90.00
_cell.angle_beta   90.00
_cell.angle_gamma   90.00
#
_symmetry.space_group_name_H-M   'P 1'
#
loop_
_entity.id
_entity.type
_entity.pdbx_description
1 polymer ?
#
loop_
_entity_poly.entity_id
_entity_poly.type
_entity_poly.pdbx_seq_one_letter_code
_entity_poly.pdbx_strand_id
1 'polypeptide(L)'
;MDNEVMDTAGKGPPSSRYHETAVERETAVLRRFQAEADAVADLILSSDLPWVDIAIRIERLRWEAERLFPDKMRLFEMIYVKRFQRLWQQWREAR
;
A
#
# COMPACT_ATOMS: atom_id res chain seq x y z
N MET A 1 55.12 1.36 31.45
CA MET A 1 54.70 0.72 30.19
C MET A 1 53.23 0.40 30.33
N ASP A 2 52.44 1.40 29.97
CA ASP A 2 51.30 1.29 29.06
C ASP A 2 50.18 0.30 29.40
N ASN A 3 49.22 0.93 30.07
CA ASN A 3 47.78 0.77 29.97
C ASN A 3 47.29 0.21 28.61
N GLU A 4 46.50 -0.86 28.64
CA GLU A 4 45.50 -1.11 27.59
C GLU A 4 44.24 -1.72 28.21
N VAL A 5 43.49 -0.86 28.89
CA VAL A 5 42.04 -1.00 28.98
C VAL A 5 41.47 -0.52 27.64
N MET A 6 41.18 -1.43 26.71
CA MET A 6 40.25 -1.15 25.60
C MET A 6 38.90 -1.78 25.97
N ASP A 7 38.05 -1.02 26.63
CA ASP A 7 37.05 -0.14 26.03
C ASP A 7 35.93 -0.92 25.31
N THR A 8 34.98 -1.36 26.12
CA THR A 8 33.67 -1.80 25.70
C THR A 8 32.80 -0.59 25.39
N ALA A 9 32.87 -0.07 24.17
CA ALA A 9 32.01 1.01 23.68
C ALA A 9 31.62 0.74 22.21
N GLY A 10 30.36 0.73 21.78
CA GLY A 10 29.10 0.88 22.48
C GLY A 10 27.96 0.40 21.57
N LYS A 11 27.04 -0.39 22.11
CA LYS A 11 25.70 -0.56 21.53
C LYS A 11 24.79 0.45 22.21
N GLY A 12 24.83 1.70 21.74
CA GLY A 12 23.78 2.66 22.06
C GLY A 12 22.45 2.22 21.43
N PRO A 13 21.30 2.59 22.02
CA PRO A 13 20.01 2.28 21.42
C PRO A 13 19.92 2.92 20.02
N PRO A 14 19.24 2.29 19.05
CA PRO A 14 19.04 2.89 17.73
C PRO A 14 18.43 4.29 17.90
N SER A 15 19.09 5.30 17.34
CA SER A 15 18.70 6.69 17.47
C SER A 15 17.24 6.88 17.04
N SER A 16 16.42 7.42 17.94
CA SER A 16 14.96 7.64 17.79
C SER A 16 14.55 8.29 16.45
N ARG A 17 15.46 9.05 15.82
CA ARG A 17 15.26 9.72 14.53
C ARG A 17 15.20 8.74 13.34
N TYR A 18 15.87 7.58 13.41
CA TYR A 18 15.81 6.57 12.36
C TYR A 18 14.45 5.86 12.31
N HIS A 19 13.81 5.66 13.46
CA HIS A 19 12.48 5.06 13.53
C HIS A 19 11.40 6.01 13.00
N GLU A 20 11.47 7.29 13.35
CA GLU A 20 10.54 8.32 12.86
C GLU A 20 10.56 8.43 11.33
N THR A 21 11.76 8.49 10.73
CA THR A 21 11.91 8.55 9.26
C THR A 21 11.47 7.28 8.54
N ALA A 22 11.55 6.10 9.18
CA ALA A 22 11.05 4.85 8.62
C ALA A 22 9.51 4.81 8.63
N VAL A 23 8.89 5.22 9.73
CA VAL A 23 7.42 5.30 9.88
C VAL A 23 6.82 6.30 8.90
N GLU A 24 7.46 7.46 8.71
CA GLU A 24 7.01 8.46 7.72
C GLU A 24 7.01 7.91 6.30
N ARG A 25 8.07 7.18 5.92
CA ARG A 25 8.19 6.56 4.59
C ARG A 25 7.12 5.50 4.38
N GLU A 26 6.92 4.62 5.36
CA GLU A 26 5.88 3.59 5.30
C GLU A 26 4.49 4.23 5.19
N THR A 27 4.22 5.28 5.97
CA THR A 27 2.97 6.03 5.92
C THR A 27 2.76 6.67 4.55
N ALA A 28 3.80 7.23 3.93
CA ALA A 28 3.72 7.82 2.60
C ALA A 28 3.40 6.76 1.53
N VAL A 29 4.01 5.58 1.62
CA VAL A 29 3.74 4.45 0.72
C VAL A 29 2.27 4.01 0.85
N LEU A 30 1.77 3.84 2.08
CA LEU A 30 0.37 3.47 2.33
C LEU A 30 -0.60 4.51 1.79
N ARG A 31 -0.34 5.81 2.01
CA ARG A 31 -1.18 6.90 1.49
C ARG A 31 -1.23 6.91 -0.03
N ARG A 32 -0.08 6.73 -0.68
CA ARG A 32 -0.02 6.68 -2.15
C ARG A 32 -0.80 5.48 -2.70
N PHE A 33 -0.62 4.31 -2.11
CA PHE A 33 -1.36 3.11 -2.49
C PHE A 33 -2.88 3.31 -2.33
N GLN A 34 -3.30 3.90 -1.21
CA GLN A 34 -4.71 4.21 -0.96
C GLN A 34 -5.28 5.19 -2.00
N ALA A 35 -4.53 6.22 -2.38
CA ALA A 35 -4.95 7.16 -3.41
C ALA A 35 -5.14 6.48 -4.78
N GLU A 36 -4.27 5.53 -5.14
CA GLU A 36 -4.44 4.74 -6.37
C GLU A 36 -5.68 3.85 -6.32
N ALA A 37 -5.97 3.26 -5.16
CA ALA A 37 -7.19 2.48 -4.97
C ALA A 37 -8.46 3.32 -5.04
N ASP A 38 -8.44 4.52 -4.48
CA ASP A 38 -9.59 5.44 -4.53
C ASP A 38 -9.81 5.98 -5.95
N ALA A 39 -8.75 6.19 -6.73
CA ALA A 39 -8.88 6.51 -8.15
C ALA A 39 -9.60 5.41 -8.95
N VAL A 40 -9.41 4.13 -8.61
CA VAL A 40 -10.18 3.03 -9.24
C VAL A 40 -11.65 3.09 -8.85
N ALA A 41 -11.95 3.38 -7.58
CA ALA A 41 -13.32 3.54 -7.12
C ALA A 41 -14.02 4.73 -7.83
N ASP A 42 -13.32 5.85 -7.97
CA ASP A 42 -13.82 7.03 -8.69
C ASP A 42 -14.12 6.69 -10.16
N LEU A 43 -13.22 5.98 -10.86
CA LEU A 43 -13.48 5.54 -12.24
C LEU A 43 -14.76 4.71 -12.37
N ILE A 44 -15.05 3.84 -11.41
CA ILE A 44 -16.29 3.04 -11.41
C ILE A 44 -17.52 3.94 -11.26
N LEU A 45 -17.45 4.91 -10.35
CA LEU A 45 -18.58 5.76 -9.96
C LEU A 45 -18.85 6.91 -10.93
N SER A 46 -17.81 7.48 -11.54
CA SER A 46 -17.90 8.76 -12.25
C SER A 46 -17.57 8.68 -13.74
N SER A 47 -17.27 7.50 -14.28
CA SER A 47 -17.00 7.32 -15.71
C SER A 47 -17.87 6.24 -16.34
N ASP A 48 -18.00 6.28 -17.66
CA ASP A 48 -18.70 5.25 -18.44
C ASP A 48 -17.75 4.17 -18.98
N LEU A 49 -16.51 4.08 -18.45
CA LEU A 49 -15.54 3.08 -18.88
C LEU A 49 -16.11 1.66 -18.75
N PRO A 50 -15.94 0.79 -19.76
CA PRO A 50 -16.36 -0.61 -19.67
C PRO A 50 -15.57 -1.36 -18.60
N TRP A 51 -16.14 -2.47 -18.12
CA TRP A 51 -15.51 -3.28 -17.06
C TRP A 51 -14.09 -3.72 -17.40
N VAL A 52 -13.81 -4.01 -18.68
CA VAL A 52 -12.47 -4.41 -19.11
C VAL A 52 -11.40 -3.37 -18.79
N ASP A 53 -11.70 -2.08 -18.96
CA ASP A 53 -10.76 -1.00 -18.67
C ASP A 53 -10.57 -0.81 -17.16
N ILE A 54 -11.64 -0.98 -16.39
CA ILE A 54 -11.58 -1.00 -14.92
C ILE A 54 -10.75 -2.19 -14.42
N ALA A 55 -10.96 -3.38 -14.98
CA ALA A 55 -10.22 -4.59 -14.62
C ALA A 55 -8.72 -4.44 -14.88
N ILE A 56 -8.31 -3.76 -15.97
CA ILE A 56 -6.91 -3.41 -16.22
C ILE A 56 -6.35 -2.51 -15.10
N ARG A 57 -7.13 -1.54 -14.61
CA ARG A 57 -6.71 -0.68 -13.49
C ARG A 57 -6.60 -1.46 -12.18
N ILE A 58 -7.53 -2.36 -11.91
CA ILE A 58 -7.47 -3.26 -10.74
C ILE A 58 -6.23 -4.14 -10.80
N GLU A 59 -5.89 -4.69 -11.97
CA GLU A 59 -4.71 -5.54 -12.13
C GLU A 59 -3.40 -4.75 -11.92
N ARG A 60 -3.32 -3.50 -12.40
CA ARG A 60 -2.18 -2.62 -12.10
C ARG A 60 -2.03 -2.35 -10.60
N LEU A 61 -3.15 -2.09 -9.92
CA LEU A 61 -3.15 -1.91 -8.46
C LEU A 61 -2.74 -3.19 -7.74
N ARG A 62 -3.14 -4.36 -8.24
CA ARG A 62 -2.73 -5.67 -7.73
C ARG A 62 -1.21 -5.87 -7.85
N TRP A 63 -0.61 -5.55 -9.00
CA TRP A 63 0.85 -5.64 -9.16
C TRP A 63 1.60 -4.72 -8.19
N GLU A 64 1.09 -3.50 -7.98
CA GLU A 64 1.67 -2.59 -7.00
C GLU A 64 1.51 -3.12 -5.56
N ALA A 65 0.37 -3.73 -5.23
CA ALA A 65 0.15 -4.39 -3.95
C ALA A 65 1.11 -5.56 -3.73
N GLU A 66 1.35 -6.39 -4.75
CA GLU A 66 2.28 -7.52 -4.69
C GLU A 66 3.72 -7.04 -4.50
N ARG A 67 4.09 -5.96 -5.18
CA ARG A 67 5.41 -5.33 -5.06
C ARG A 67 5.66 -4.69 -3.70
N LEU A 68 4.66 -4.00 -3.14
CA LEU A 68 4.78 -3.25 -1.89
C LEU A 68 4.50 -4.10 -0.64
N PHE A 69 3.55 -5.02 -0.74
CA PHE A 69 2.97 -5.76 0.39
C PHE A 69 2.70 -7.24 0.04
N PRO A 70 3.72 -8.04 -0.34
CA PRO A 70 3.55 -9.41 -0.81
C PRO A 70 2.78 -10.31 0.18
N ASP A 71 3.02 -10.14 1.48
CA ASP A 71 2.35 -10.92 2.54
C ASP A 71 0.88 -10.52 2.77
N LYS A 72 0.39 -9.47 2.08
CA LYS A 72 -0.95 -8.91 2.24
C LYS A 72 -1.87 -9.18 1.05
N MET A 73 -1.45 -9.99 0.07
CA MET A 73 -2.25 -10.23 -1.13
C MET A 73 -3.63 -10.84 -0.85
N ARG A 74 -3.73 -11.74 0.13
CA ARG A 74 -5.04 -12.26 0.56
C ARG A 74 -5.96 -11.14 1.08
N LEU A 75 -5.41 -10.19 1.84
CA LEU A 75 -6.16 -9.04 2.33
C LEU A 75 -6.57 -8.12 1.19
N PHE A 76 -5.67 -7.89 0.22
CA PHE A 76 -5.97 -7.12 -0.97
C PHE A 76 -7.19 -7.69 -1.73
N GLU A 77 -7.20 -8.99 -2.00
CA GLU A 77 -8.33 -9.66 -2.66
C GLU A 77 -9.63 -9.53 -1.87
N MET A 78 -9.57 -9.73 -0.55
CA MET A 78 -10.75 -9.67 0.31
C MET A 78 -11.35 -8.26 0.42
N ILE A 79 -10.51 -7.23 0.38
CA ILE A 79 -10.94 -5.86 0.64
C ILE A 79 -11.14 -5.09 -0.68
N TYR A 80 -10.09 -4.93 -1.47
CA TYR A 80 -10.14 -4.06 -2.64
C TYR A 80 -10.92 -4.68 -3.80
N VAL A 81 -10.62 -5.94 -4.17
CA VAL A 81 -11.33 -6.58 -5.28
C VAL A 81 -12.82 -6.72 -4.97
N LYS A 82 -13.18 -7.13 -3.74
CA LYS A 82 -14.59 -7.17 -3.30
C LYS A 82 -15.25 -5.80 -3.25
N ARG A 83 -14.54 -4.73 -2.83
CA ARG A 83 -15.03 -3.35 -2.88
C ARG A 83 -15.37 -2.95 -4.31
N PHE A 84 -14.46 -3.15 -5.25
CA PHE A 84 -14.67 -2.75 -6.66
C PHE A 84 -15.79 -3.54 -7.33
N GLN A 85 -15.86 -4.85 -7.10
CA GLN A 85 -16.97 -5.69 -7.59
C GLN A 85 -18.32 -5.18 -7.06
N ARG A 86 -18.40 -4.85 -5.77
CA ARG A 86 -19.62 -4.30 -5.17
C ARG A 86 -19.99 -2.94 -5.77
N LEU A 87 -19.03 -2.03 -5.91
CA LEU A 87 -19.28 -0.71 -6.50
C LEU A 87 -19.82 -0.84 -7.92
N TRP A 88 -19.22 -1.73 -8.72
CA TRP A 88 -19.67 -2.01 -10.08
C TRP A 88 -21.12 -2.52 -10.12
N GLN A 89 -21.42 -3.56 -9.35
CA GLN A 89 -22.77 -4.14 -9.27
C GLN A 89 -23.82 -3.10 -8.84
N GLN A 90 -23.49 -2.26 -7.86
CA GLN A 90 -24.43 -1.30 -7.30
C GLN A 90 -24.70 -0.09 -8.20
N TRP A 91 -23.72 0.36 -8.98
CA TRP A 91 -23.81 1.64 -9.72
C TRP A 91 -23.84 1.50 -11.24
N ARG A 92 -23.38 0.36 -11.78
CA ARG A 92 -23.27 0.13 -13.23
C ARG A 92 -24.19 -0.97 -13.73
N GLU A 93 -24.36 -2.06 -12.98
CA GLU A 93 -25.31 -3.12 -13.36
C GLU A 93 -26.75 -2.81 -12.96
N ALA A 94 -26.96 -2.01 -11.91
CA ALA A 94 -28.28 -1.56 -11.49
C ALA A 94 -28.87 -0.43 -12.37
N ARG A 95 -28.22 -0.10 -13.50
CA ARG A 95 -28.49 1.08 -14.32
C ARG A 95 -29.05 0.73 -15.68
#